data_AF-A0A9E4XA75-F1
#
_entry.id   AF-A0A9E4XA75-F1
#
_cell.length_a   1.000
_cell.length_b   1.000
_cell.length_c   1.000
_cell.angle_alpha   90.00
_cell.angle_beta   90.00
_cell.angle_gamma   90.00
#
_symmetry.space_group_name_H-M   'P 1'
#
loop_
_entity.id
_entity.type
_entity.pdbx_description
1 polymer ?
#
loop_
_entity_poly.entity_id
_entity_poly.type
_entity_poly.pdbx_seq_one_letter_code
_entity_poly.pdbx_strand_id
1 'polypeptide(L)'
;VGEVPSALQTPSGCAFHPRCAYAMPICSQVTPPLSQLANGRWVACHLYPDHIDSIDKSAPPPAPEIEDAITQEDTSKAAPL
;
A
#
# COMPACT_ATOMS: atom_id res chain seq x y z
N VAL A 1 -29.62 1.65 -1.67
CA VAL A 1 -29.46 2.21 -0.31
C VAL A 1 -28.13 1.71 0.21
N GLY A 2 -27.17 2.61 0.45
CA GLY A 2 -25.84 2.26 0.96
C GLY A 2 -25.65 2.96 2.30
N GLU A 3 -26.00 2.27 3.39
CA GLU A 3 -25.76 2.75 4.74
C GLU A 3 -24.24 2.73 4.99
N VAL A 4 -23.65 3.85 5.38
CA VAL A 4 -22.26 3.87 5.84
C VAL A 4 -22.23 3.17 7.19
N PRO A 5 -21.55 2.02 7.33
CA PRO A 5 -21.49 1.35 8.62
C PRO A 5 -20.77 2.25 9.63
N SER A 6 -21.32 2.33 10.84
CA SER A 6 -20.76 3.13 11.93
C SER A 6 -19.28 2.87 12.13
N ALA A 7 -18.46 3.93 12.07
CA ALA A 7 -17.01 3.90 12.34
C ALA A 7 -16.64 3.53 13.79
N LEU A 8 -17.63 3.21 14.63
CA LEU A 8 -17.49 2.92 16.05
C LEU A 8 -16.99 1.50 16.34
N GLN A 9 -17.06 0.58 15.38
CA GLN A 9 -16.55 -0.79 15.55
C GLN A 9 -15.19 -0.95 14.87
N THR A 10 -14.16 -0.37 15.48
CA THR A 10 -12.78 -0.58 15.05
C THR A 10 -12.38 -2.03 15.33
N PRO A 11 -11.88 -2.78 14.33
CA PRO A 11 -11.39 -4.14 14.54
C PRO A 11 -10.16 -4.17 15.46
N SER A 12 -10.00 -5.23 16.25
CA SER A 12 -8.85 -5.41 17.12
C SER A 12 -7.57 -5.72 16.33
N GLY A 13 -6.42 -5.30 16.86
CA GLY A 13 -5.13 -5.48 16.19
C GLY A 13 -4.95 -4.55 14.98
N CYS A 14 -4.60 -5.11 13.82
CA CYS A 14 -4.44 -4.38 12.58
C CYS A 14 -5.80 -3.91 12.04
N ALA A 15 -6.00 -2.59 11.97
CA ALA A 15 -7.25 -1.98 11.50
C ALA A 15 -7.70 -2.46 10.10
N PHE A 16 -6.77 -2.97 9.29
CA PHE A 16 -7.02 -3.41 7.92
C PHE A 16 -7.33 -4.91 7.79
N HIS A 17 -7.15 -5.71 8.85
CA HIS A 17 -7.30 -7.18 8.76
C HIS A 17 -8.66 -7.66 8.20
N PRO A 18 -9.82 -6.98 8.41
CA PRO A 18 -11.08 -7.44 7.84
C PRO A 18 -11.18 -7.32 6.32
N ARG A 19 -10.33 -6.48 5.71
CA ARG A 19 -10.30 -6.23 4.26
C ARG A 19 -8.96 -6.54 3.60
N CYS A 20 -7.98 -7.00 4.37
CA CYS A 20 -6.64 -7.32 3.88
C CYS A 20 -6.64 -8.71 3.24
N ALA A 21 -6.27 -8.79 1.96
CA ALA A 21 -6.14 -10.06 1.23
C ALA A 21 -5.04 -10.99 1.80
N TYR A 22 -4.10 -10.41 2.55
CA TYR A 22 -2.96 -11.12 3.15
C TYR A 22 -3.06 -11.21 4.67
N ALA A 23 -4.27 -11.10 5.24
CA ALA A 23 -4.47 -11.16 6.68
C ALA A 23 -4.00 -12.50 7.26
N MET A 24 -3.20 -12.42 8.31
CA MET A 24 -2.71 -13.56 9.08
C MET A 24 -3.38 -13.60 10.47
N PRO A 25 -3.34 -14.73 11.20
CA PRO A 25 -3.95 -14.82 12.54
C PRO A 25 -3.44 -13.76 13.53
N ILE A 26 -2.19 -13.32 13.41
CA ILE A 26 -1.62 -12.25 14.25
C ILE A 26 -2.27 -10.87 13.98
N CYS A 27 -2.77 -10.64 12.76
CA CYS A 27 -3.34 -9.37 12.34
C CYS A 27 -4.60 -8.99 13.10
N SER A 28 -5.41 -9.94 13.57
CA SER A 28 -6.61 -9.64 14.38
C SER A 28 -6.33 -9.54 15.88
N GLN A 29 -5.12 -9.91 16.30
CA GLN A 29 -4.73 -10.00 17.72
C GLN A 29 -3.82 -8.85 18.14
N VAL A 30 -2.88 -8.46 17.28
CA VAL A 30 -1.82 -7.50 17.61
C VAL A 30 -1.76 -6.40 16.56
N THR A 31 -1.66 -5.15 17.03
CA THR A 31 -1.41 -4.00 16.17
C THR A 31 0.04 -4.04 15.68
N PRO A 32 0.29 -3.99 14.36
CA PRO A 32 1.65 -4.05 13.84
C PRO A 32 2.48 -2.84 14.28
N PRO A 33 3.78 -3.02 14.56
CA PRO A 33 4.68 -1.91 14.86
C PRO A 33 4.87 -1.03 13.61
N LEU A 34 5.23 0.24 13.83
CA LEU A 34 5.57 1.16 12.75
C LEU A 34 7.04 1.01 12.39
N SER A 35 7.31 0.54 11.17
CA SER A 35 8.64 0.26 10.65
C SER A 35 8.97 1.19 9.48
N GLN A 36 10.23 1.62 9.37
CA GLN A 36 10.69 2.48 8.28
C GLN A 36 11.22 1.64 7.11
N LEU A 37 10.73 1.93 5.91
CA LEU A 37 11.18 1.35 4.65
C LEU A 37 12.46 2.05 4.16
N ALA A 38 13.26 1.37 3.35
CA ALA A 38 14.53 1.89 2.80
C ALA A 38 14.40 3.18 1.96
N ASN A 39 13.19 3.52 1.51
CA ASN A 39 12.89 4.75 0.75
C ASN A 39 12.37 5.90 1.63
N GLY A 40 12.51 5.80 2.95
CA GLY A 40 12.07 6.82 3.91
C GLY A 40 10.56 6.82 4.21
N ARG A 41 9.80 5.89 3.64
CA ARG A 41 8.37 5.68 3.95
C ARG A 41 8.23 4.88 5.24
N TRP A 42 7.05 4.95 5.85
CA TRP A 42 6.72 4.20 7.06
C TRP A 42 5.57 3.25 6.78
N VAL A 43 5.61 2.07 7.39
CA VAL A 43 4.58 1.04 7.25
C VAL A 43 4.28 0.42 8.61
N ALA A 44 3.01 0.14 8.88
CA ALA A 44 2.59 -0.66 10.03
C ALA A 44 1.94 -1.95 9.52
N CYS A 45 2.76 -2.95 9.19
CA CYS A 45 2.30 -4.21 8.62
C CYS A 45 3.14 -5.40 9.13
N HIS A 46 2.47 -6.47 9.55
CA HIS A 46 3.12 -7.71 9.99
C HIS A 46 3.86 -8.47 8.88
N LEU A 47 3.61 -8.14 7.60
CA LEU A 47 4.34 -8.73 6.46
C LEU A 47 5.71 -8.11 6.22
N TYR A 48 5.96 -6.91 6.75
CA TYR A 48 7.21 -6.19 6.58
C TYR A 48 7.90 -5.96 7.93
N PRO A 49 8.24 -7.02 8.68
CA PRO A 49 8.89 -6.88 9.98
C PRO A 49 10.32 -6.34 9.79
N ASP A 50 10.60 -5.20 10.42
CA ASP A 50 11.84 -4.52 10.88
C ASP A 50 13.20 -4.70 10.16
N HIS A 51 13.39 -5.59 9.19
CA HIS A 51 14.67 -5.86 8.53
C HIS A 51 14.49 -6.07 7.03
N ILE A 52 14.27 -4.95 6.32
CA ILE A 52 14.15 -4.90 4.85
C ILE A 52 15.54 -4.91 4.19
N ASP A 53 16.61 -4.93 4.99
CA ASP A 53 18.00 -4.91 4.53
C ASP A 53 18.37 -6.10 3.63
N SER A 54 17.58 -7.17 3.63
CA SER A 54 17.78 -8.38 2.80
C SER A 54 16.66 -8.65 1.80
N ILE A 55 15.66 -7.78 1.68
CA ILE A 55 14.58 -7.95 0.69
C ILE A 55 15.06 -7.34 -0.63
N ASP A 56 15.07 -8.14 -1.68
CA ASP A 56 15.36 -7.72 -3.05
C ASP A 56 14.48 -6.50 -3.41
N LYS A 57 15.11 -5.33 -3.54
CA LYS A 57 14.47 -4.06 -3.91
C LYS A 57 13.84 -4.08 -5.30
N SER A 58 14.05 -5.15 -6.08
CA SER A 58 13.42 -5.38 -7.39
C SER A 58 12.00 -5.93 -7.26
N ALA A 59 11.60 -6.43 -6.08
CA ALA A 59 10.24 -6.89 -5.86
C ALA A 59 9.33 -5.70 -5.51
N PRO A 60 8.46 -5.23 -6.42
CA PRO A 60 7.46 -4.24 -6.07
C PRO A 60 6.57 -4.79 -4.93
N PRO A 61 6.02 -3.93 -4.05
CA PRO A 61 4.91 -4.35 -3.19
C PRO A 61 3.84 -4.98 -4.08
N PRO A 62 3.07 -5.99 -3.63
CA PRO A 62 1.98 -6.54 -4.42
C PRO A 62 0.88 -5.48 -4.53
N ALA A 63 1.11 -4.49 -5.38
CA ALA A 63 0.12 -3.57 -5.86
C ALA A 63 -0.76 -4.35 -6.83
N PRO A 64 -2.07 -4.10 -6.86
CA PRO A 64 -2.77 -4.27 -8.12
C PRO A 64 -2.12 -3.29 -9.11
N GLU A 65 -1.28 -3.82 -9.99
CA GLU A 65 -0.74 -3.13 -11.17
C GLU A 65 -1.90 -2.42 -11.88
N ILE A 66 -1.98 -1.09 -11.73
CA ILE A 66 -2.75 -0.25 -12.65
C ILE A 66 -1.79 0.04 -13.80
N GLU A 67 -1.53 -0.98 -14.58
CA GLU A 67 -0.90 -0.85 -15.89
C GLU A 67 -1.94 -0.32 -16.88
N ASP A 68 -1.49 0.59 -17.75
CA ASP A 68 -2.10 1.02 -19.02
C ASP A 68 -3.24 2.07 -19.00
N ALA A 69 -2.86 3.35 -19.18
CA ALA A 69 -3.56 4.37 -19.98
C ALA A 69 -2.84 5.75 -19.85
N ILE A 70 -2.33 6.48 -20.85
CA ILE A 70 -2.24 6.38 -22.31
C ILE A 70 -1.11 7.36 -22.72
N THR A 71 -0.27 6.96 -23.66
CA THR A 71 0.75 7.79 -24.35
C THR A 71 0.10 8.59 -25.50
N GLN A 72 0.68 9.74 -25.91
CA GLN A 72 0.37 10.54 -27.14
C GLN A 72 -0.85 11.49 -26.97
N GLU A 73 -0.93 12.77 -27.36
CA GLU A 73 -0.39 13.66 -28.41
C GLU A 73 -0.22 15.09 -27.78
N ASP A 74 0.66 16.00 -28.18
CA ASP A 74 0.56 16.79 -29.41
C ASP A 74 1.85 17.63 -29.57
N THR A 75 2.49 17.47 -30.73
CA THR A 75 3.54 18.37 -31.21
C THR A 75 2.88 19.66 -31.66
N SER A 76 3.00 20.73 -30.88
CA SER A 76 2.65 22.08 -31.33
C SER A 76 3.69 23.13 -30.89
N LYS A 77 4.53 23.48 -31.88
CA LYS A 77 4.87 24.86 -32.27
C LYS A 77 5.88 25.66 -31.42
N ALA A 78 7.12 25.74 -31.90
CA ALA A 78 7.73 26.99 -32.41
C ALA A 78 9.23 26.82 -32.75
N ALA A 79 9.59 27.03 -34.02
CA ALA A 79 10.94 27.42 -34.44
C ALA A 79 10.83 28.58 -35.46
N PRO A 80 11.80 29.52 -35.51
CA PRO A 80 11.62 30.88 -36.01
C PRO A 80 11.96 31.02 -37.51
N LEU A 81 11.39 32.06 -38.14
CA LEU A 81 11.95 32.73 -39.32
C LEU A 81 12.07 34.21 -39.01
#